data_AF-A0A539D2A1-F1
#
_entry.id   AF-A0A539D2A1-F1
#
_cell.length_a   1.000
_cell.length_b   1.000
_cell.length_c   1.000
_cell.angle_alpha   90.00
_cell.angle_beta   90.00
_cell.angle_gamma   90.00
#
_symmetry.space_group_name_H-M   'P 1'
#
loop_
_entity.id
_entity.type
_entity.pdbx_description
1 polymer ?
#
loop_
_entity_poly.entity_id
_entity_poly.type
_entity_poly.pdbx_seq_one_letter_code
_entity_poly.pdbx_strand_id
1 'polypeptide(L)'
;MRMMRGFRALAAVAMAFVAFAAPAAAQQALNLTGRTQGELRQGDGALPSGEFVDDYTFTGRAGQRVVIRMTSSALDPYLIFSGPNNFQRDNDDVDANSKDAVI
;
A
#
# COMPACT_ATOMS: atom_id res chain seq x y z
N MET A 1 35.37 42.86 -43.58
CA MET A 1 33.93 42.97 -43.92
C MET A 1 33.16 41.98 -43.06
N ARG A 2 32.02 42.42 -42.47
CA ARG A 2 31.04 41.67 -41.66
C ARG A 2 30.72 40.27 -42.26
N MET A 3 30.29 39.23 -41.54
CA MET A 3 29.08 39.19 -40.71
C MET A 3 28.90 37.85 -39.97
N MET A 4 28.10 37.91 -38.90
CA MET A 4 27.70 36.88 -37.91
C MET A 4 26.90 35.68 -38.45
N ARG A 5 26.86 34.58 -37.67
CA ARG A 5 25.67 33.81 -37.17
C ARG A 5 26.22 32.49 -36.56
N GLY A 6 26.05 32.11 -35.29
CA GLY A 6 24.92 32.27 -34.39
C GLY A 6 24.14 30.95 -34.33
N PHE A 7 24.49 30.04 -33.43
CA PHE A 7 23.61 28.95 -32.99
C PHE A 7 23.69 28.84 -31.47
N ARG A 8 22.62 29.25 -30.80
CA ARG A 8 22.40 29.01 -29.38
C ARG A 8 21.99 27.55 -29.23
N ALA A 9 22.82 26.75 -28.55
CA ALA A 9 22.40 25.43 -28.11
C ALA A 9 21.25 25.61 -27.10
N LEU A 10 20.11 24.97 -27.38
CA LEU A 10 19.04 24.77 -26.41
C LEU A 10 19.61 23.99 -25.24
N ALA A 11 19.51 24.54 -24.03
CA ALA A 11 19.76 23.79 -22.81
C ALA A 11 18.68 22.71 -22.66
N ALA A 12 19.06 21.44 -22.78
CA ALA A 12 18.21 20.34 -22.34
C ALA A 12 18.18 20.38 -20.81
N VAL A 13 17.05 20.82 -20.24
CA VAL A 13 16.79 20.66 -18.81
C VAL A 13 16.46 19.19 -18.59
N ALA A 14 17.45 18.42 -18.13
CA ALA A 14 17.19 17.11 -17.56
C ALA A 14 16.45 17.33 -16.24
N MET A 15 15.13 17.12 -16.19
CA MET A 15 14.43 16.98 -14.93
C MET A 15 14.92 15.71 -14.25
N ALA A 16 15.74 15.87 -13.21
CA ALA A 16 16.05 14.78 -12.31
C ALA A 16 14.77 14.39 -11.55
N PHE A 17 14.18 13.25 -11.88
CA PHE A 17 13.20 12.61 -11.01
C PHE A 17 13.95 12.10 -9.77
N VAL A 18 13.82 12.80 -8.66
CA VAL A 18 14.18 12.26 -7.35
C VAL A 18 13.05 11.34 -6.93
N ALA A 19 13.21 10.03 -7.12
CA ALA A 19 12.35 9.06 -6.50
C ALA A 19 12.62 9.08 -4.99
N PHE A 20 11.72 9.67 -4.21
CA PHE A 20 11.70 9.44 -2.77
C PHE A 20 11.27 7.99 -2.55
N ALA A 21 12.23 7.12 -2.24
CA ALA A 21 11.91 5.83 -1.66
C ALA A 21 11.38 6.10 -0.24
N ALA A 22 10.07 6.01 -0.06
CA ALA A 22 9.50 5.92 1.27
C ALA A 22 10.18 4.73 1.98
N PRO A 23 10.47 4.84 3.29
CA PRO A 23 10.96 3.69 4.04
C PRO A 23 9.95 2.56 3.81
N ALA A 24 10.42 1.42 3.31
CA ALA A 24 9.59 0.24 3.23
C ALA A 24 9.20 -0.11 4.67
N ALA A 25 7.96 0.19 5.05
CA ALA A 25 7.36 -0.38 6.25
C ALA A 25 7.62 -1.89 6.15
N ALA A 26 8.20 -2.48 7.20
CA ALA A 26 8.58 -3.87 7.16
C ALA A 26 7.31 -4.70 6.96
N GLN A 27 7.14 -5.27 5.76
CA GLN A 27 6.02 -6.15 5.47
C GLN A 27 6.07 -7.35 6.41
N GLN A 28 5.08 -7.48 7.27
CA GLN A 28 5.02 -8.53 8.28
C GLN A 28 4.48 -9.80 7.64
N ALA A 29 5.10 -10.96 7.89
CA ALA A 29 4.57 -12.21 7.36
C ALA A 29 3.26 -12.58 8.08
N LEU A 30 2.19 -12.82 7.32
CA LEU A 30 0.91 -13.25 7.84
C LEU A 30 0.88 -14.77 8.01
N ASN A 31 0.54 -15.24 9.22
CA ASN A 31 0.25 -16.64 9.45
C ASN A 31 -1.20 -16.96 9.02
N LEU A 32 -1.36 -17.49 7.80
CA LEU A 32 -2.66 -17.88 7.24
C LEU A 32 -3.44 -18.93 8.03
N THR A 33 -2.76 -19.68 8.92
CA THR A 33 -3.38 -20.76 9.70
C THR A 33 -3.78 -20.34 11.10
N GLY A 34 -3.57 -19.07 11.45
CA GLY A 34 -3.74 -18.59 12.82
C GLY A 34 -4.28 -17.17 12.90
N ARG A 35 -4.05 -16.57 14.07
CA ARG A 35 -4.36 -15.18 14.35
C ARG A 35 -3.06 -14.40 14.47
N THR A 36 -3.06 -13.20 13.93
CA THR A 36 -2.03 -12.19 14.17
C THR A 36 -2.68 -11.04 14.95
N GLN A 37 -1.95 -10.48 15.91
CA GLN A 37 -2.38 -9.30 16.66
C GLN A 37 -1.46 -8.14 16.30
N GLY A 38 -2.02 -6.95 16.20
CA GLY A 38 -1.31 -5.73 15.84
C GLY A 38 -1.99 -4.51 16.45
N GLU A 39 -1.35 -3.36 16.31
CA GLU A 39 -1.85 -2.06 16.77
C GLU A 39 -1.38 -1.01 15.78
N LEU A 40 -2.32 -0.20 15.27
CA LEU A 40 -1.99 0.97 14.47
C LEU A 40 -1.57 2.12 15.38
N ARG A 41 -0.35 2.61 15.22
CA ARG A 41 0.26 3.64 16.07
C ARG A 41 1.15 4.58 15.29
N GLN A 42 1.53 5.66 15.96
CA GLN A 42 2.49 6.61 15.40
C GLN A 42 3.81 5.91 15.08
N GLY A 43 4.27 6.06 13.83
CA GLY A 43 5.48 5.42 13.32
C GLY A 43 5.20 4.30 12.32
N ASP A 44 3.94 3.84 12.22
CA ASP A 44 3.53 2.89 11.19
C ASP A 44 3.46 3.56 9.81
N GLY A 45 3.26 2.74 8.78
CA GLY A 45 2.94 3.24 7.45
C GLY A 45 1.65 4.06 7.45
N ALA A 46 1.43 4.85 6.42
CA ALA A 46 0.18 5.56 6.24
C ALA A 46 -0.27 5.56 4.77
N LEU A 47 -1.58 5.50 4.56
CA LEU A 47 -2.18 5.75 3.26
C LEU A 47 -1.97 7.23 2.84
N PRO A 48 -2.09 7.56 1.54
CA PRO A 48 -2.01 8.96 1.09
C PRO A 48 -3.01 9.90 1.76
N SER A 49 -4.14 9.36 2.23
CA SER A 49 -5.18 10.05 2.99
C SER A 49 -4.83 10.27 4.47
N GLY A 50 -3.78 9.61 4.98
CA GLY A 50 -3.18 9.84 6.30
C GLY A 50 -3.51 8.79 7.36
N GLU A 51 -4.38 7.82 7.07
CA GLU A 51 -4.70 6.70 7.97
C GLU A 51 -3.50 5.76 8.10
N PHE A 52 -3.21 5.30 9.33
CA PHE A 52 -2.15 4.34 9.57
C PHE A 52 -2.46 2.96 8.97
N VAL A 53 -1.41 2.26 8.54
CA VAL A 53 -1.50 0.91 7.96
C VAL A 53 -0.34 0.03 8.42
N ASP A 54 -0.67 -1.24 8.68
CA ASP A 54 0.28 -2.34 8.78
C ASP A 54 0.16 -3.21 7.53
N ASP A 55 1.28 -3.46 6.85
CA ASP A 55 1.32 -4.31 5.66
C ASP A 55 1.66 -5.76 6.03
N TYR A 56 0.71 -6.67 5.77
CA TYR A 56 0.90 -8.11 5.97
C TYR A 56 1.02 -8.86 4.63
N THR A 57 2.00 -9.76 4.51
CA THR A 57 2.24 -10.56 3.29
C THR A 57 2.19 -12.05 3.55
N PHE A 58 1.70 -12.83 2.59
CA PHE A 58 1.78 -14.28 2.61
C PHE A 58 1.98 -14.85 1.21
N THR A 59 2.50 -16.07 1.13
CA THR A 59 2.56 -16.82 -0.14
C THR A 59 1.34 -17.69 -0.29
N GLY A 60 0.49 -17.37 -1.26
CA GLY A 60 -0.66 -18.18 -1.67
C GLY A 60 -0.34 -19.10 -2.86
N ARG A 61 -1.28 -20.00 -3.18
CA ARG A 61 -1.25 -20.81 -4.40
C ARG A 61 -2.40 -20.43 -5.32
N ALA A 62 -2.20 -20.52 -6.64
CA ALA A 62 -3.29 -20.32 -7.59
C ALA A 62 -4.46 -21.29 -7.31
N GLY A 63 -5.69 -20.77 -7.26
CA GLY A 63 -6.88 -21.54 -6.89
C GLY A 63 -7.06 -21.79 -5.39
N GLN A 64 -6.13 -21.38 -4.53
CA GLN A 64 -6.32 -21.40 -3.08
C GLN A 64 -7.41 -20.41 -2.69
N ARG A 65 -8.35 -20.87 -1.85
CA ARG A 65 -9.32 -20.00 -1.18
C ARG A 65 -8.75 -19.58 0.17
N VAL A 66 -8.79 -18.28 0.43
CA VAL A 66 -8.40 -17.67 1.71
C VAL A 66 -9.57 -16.83 2.19
N VAL A 67 -9.72 -16.71 3.50
CA VAL A 67 -10.61 -15.75 4.15
C VAL A 67 -9.76 -14.99 5.16
N ILE A 68 -9.76 -13.67 5.06
CA ILE A 68 -9.04 -12.80 5.99
C ILE A 68 -10.10 -12.00 6.73
N ARG A 69 -10.11 -12.11 8.07
CA ARG A 69 -11.02 -11.36 8.93
C ARG A 69 -10.22 -10.52 9.91
N MET A 70 -10.57 -9.24 10.02
CA MET A 70 -10.01 -8.32 11.00
C MET A 70 -11.11 -7.83 11.93
N THR A 71 -10.87 -7.96 13.22
CA THR A 71 -11.83 -7.58 14.27
C THR A 71 -11.15 -6.63 15.23
N SER A 72 -11.81 -5.55 15.61
CA SER A 72 -11.27 -4.60 16.60
C SER A 72 -12.39 -3.97 17.42
N SER A 73 -12.13 -3.79 18.71
CA SER A 73 -12.98 -2.97 19.58
C SER A 73 -12.55 -1.50 19.63
N ALA A 74 -11.41 -1.15 19.02
CA ALA A 74 -10.77 0.15 19.15
C ALA A 74 -10.86 1.01 17.88
N LEU A 75 -11.13 0.40 16.73
CA LEU A 75 -11.21 1.08 15.44
C LEU A 75 -12.23 0.40 14.52
N ASP A 76 -12.68 1.11 13.49
CA ASP A 76 -13.46 0.56 12.37
C ASP A 76 -12.48 -0.02 11.34
N PRO A 77 -12.26 -1.35 11.29
CA PRO A 77 -11.21 -1.95 10.48
C PRO A 77 -11.50 -1.85 8.99
N TYR A 78 -10.44 -1.68 8.21
CA TYR A 78 -10.48 -1.72 6.75
C TYR A 78 -9.39 -2.64 6.24
N LEU A 79 -9.75 -3.59 5.38
CA LEU A 79 -8.81 -4.51 4.75
C LEU A 79 -8.63 -4.15 3.27
N ILE A 80 -7.39 -4.13 2.82
CA ILE A 80 -7.03 -4.12 1.40
C ILE A 80 -6.22 -5.38 1.12
N PHE A 81 -6.74 -6.25 0.26
CA PHE A 81 -6.05 -7.44 -0.22
C PHE A 81 -5.63 -7.26 -1.68
N SER A 82 -4.33 -7.07 -1.88
CA SER A 82 -3.73 -6.91 -3.20
C SER A 82 -2.85 -8.09 -3.58
N GLY A 83 -2.64 -8.28 -4.88
CA GLY A 83 -1.83 -9.37 -5.40
C GLY A 83 -1.37 -9.15 -6.84
N PRO A 84 -0.74 -10.18 -7.45
CA PRO A 84 -0.28 -10.12 -8.83
C PRO A 84 -1.39 -9.75 -9.81
N ASN A 85 -1.00 -9.25 -11.00
CA ASN A 85 -1.92 -8.87 -12.08
C ASN A 85 -2.91 -7.75 -11.72
N ASN A 86 -2.50 -6.80 -10.89
CA ASN A 86 -3.33 -5.69 -10.40
C ASN A 86 -4.61 -6.16 -9.70
N PHE A 87 -4.59 -7.36 -9.10
CA PHE A 87 -5.69 -7.83 -8.30
C PHE A 87 -5.77 -7.00 -7.01
N GLN A 88 -6.96 -6.48 -6.72
CA GLN A 88 -7.27 -5.83 -5.46
C GLN A 88 -8.72 -6.13 -5.06
N ARG A 89 -8.91 -6.31 -3.76
CA ARG A 89 -10.19 -6.33 -3.07
C ARG A 89 -10.04 -5.55 -1.78
N ASP A 90 -11.10 -4.88 -1.38
CA ASP A 90 -11.14 -4.16 -0.12
C ASP A 90 -12.53 -4.23 0.49
N ASN A 91 -12.57 -4.17 1.82
CA ASN A 91 -13.81 -4.26 2.60
C ASN A 91 -13.58 -3.79 4.03
N ASP A 92 -14.56 -3.10 4.61
CA ASP A 92 -14.62 -2.62 6.00
C ASP A 92 -15.68 -3.33 6.85
N ASP A 93 -16.75 -3.86 6.25
CA ASP A 93 -17.86 -4.47 7.02
C ASP A 93 -18.11 -5.95 6.66
N VAL A 94 -18.37 -6.81 7.64
CA VAL A 94 -18.76 -8.21 7.43
C VAL A 94 -20.26 -8.34 7.16
N ASP A 95 -21.05 -7.46 7.77
CA ASP A 95 -22.48 -7.31 7.56
C ASP A 95 -22.96 -5.92 8.04
N ALA A 96 -24.23 -5.60 7.82
CA ALA A 96 -24.81 -4.28 8.13
C ALA A 96 -24.78 -3.89 9.62
N ASN A 97 -24.51 -4.83 10.54
CA ASN A 97 -24.55 -4.63 11.98
C ASN A 97 -23.17 -4.79 12.65
N SER A 98 -22.11 -5.03 11.88
CA SER A 98 -20.77 -5.27 12.40
C SER A 98 -19.73 -4.49 11.62
N LYS A 99 -18.84 -3.86 12.38
CA LYS A 99 -17.67 -3.16 11.87
C LYS A 99 -16.48 -4.06 11.60
N ASP A 100 -16.59 -5.37 11.78
CA ASP A 100 -15.46 -6.26 11.46
C ASP A 100 -15.28 -6.34 9.94
N ALA A 101 -14.05 -6.28 9.44
CA ALA A 101 -13.76 -6.42 8.02
C ALA A 101 -13.53 -7.89 7.62
N VAL A 102 -13.93 -8.26 6.39
CA VAL A 102 -13.65 -9.57 5.81
C VAL A 102 -13.36 -9.53 4.29
N ILE A 103 -12.42 -10.33 3.81
CA ILE A 103 -12.18 -10.58 2.38
C ILE A 103 -12.17 -12.08 2.10
#